data_AF-A0A2D9GDY0-F1
#
_entry.id   AF-A0A2D9GDY0-F1
#
_cell.length_a   1.000
_cell.length_b   1.000
_cell.length_c   1.000
_cell.angle_alpha   90.00
_cell.angle_beta   90.00
_cell.angle_gamma   90.00
#
_symmetry.space_group_name_H-M   'P 1'
#
loop_
_entity.id
_entity.type
_entity.pdbx_description
1 polymer ?
#
loop_
_entity_poly.entity_id
_entity_poly.type
_entity_poly.pdbx_seq_one_letter_code
_entity_poly.pdbx_strand_id
1 'polypeptide(L)' 'MNKELYNMLLKSAEADKAKALLSLELLGNKSVGIGDHSTEDFYKNAEEALSMLVDADDRIKALNSYFNK' A
#
# COMPACT_ATOMS: atom_id res chain seq x y z
N MET A 1 -0.15 2.55 23.68
CA MET A 1 -0.70 3.61 22.81
C MET A 1 -2.16 3.82 23.19
N ASN A 2 -2.69 5.04 23.17
CA ASN A 2 -4.14 5.21 23.40
C ASN A 2 -4.93 4.63 22.21
N LYS A 3 -6.22 4.36 22.45
CA LYS A 3 -7.07 3.67 21.49
C LYS A 3 -7.26 4.49 20.21
N GLU A 4 -7.39 5.80 20.33
CA GLU A 4 -7.63 6.72 19.23
C GLU A 4 -6.44 6.76 18.27
N LEU A 5 -5.22 6.89 18.80
CA LEU A 5 -3.98 6.92 18.03
C LEU A 5 -3.69 5.57 17.37
N TYR A 6 -3.89 4.46 18.10
CA TYR A 6 -3.75 3.10 17.51
C TYR A 6 -4.72 2.92 16.35
N ASN A 7 -6.00 3.24 16.54
CA ASN A 7 -7.02 3.10 15.50
C ASN A 7 -6.74 3.99 14.29
N MET A 8 -6.27 5.21 14.50
CA MET A 8 -5.92 6.12 13.41
C MET A 8 -4.78 5.55 12.58
N LEU A 9 -3.70 5.11 13.23
CA LEU A 9 -2.52 4.55 12.55
C LEU A 9 -2.84 3.23 11.84
N LEU A 10 -3.62 2.35 12.47
CA LEU A 10 -4.05 1.09 11.87
C LEU A 10 -4.85 1.33 10.60
N LYS A 11 -5.87 2.20 10.67
CA LYS A 11 -6.69 2.55 9.50
C LYS A 11 -5.88 3.21 8.39
N SER A 12 -4.90 4.03 8.74
CA SER A 12 -3.99 4.62 7.76
C SER A 12 -3.18 3.54 7.03
N ALA A 13 -2.65 2.56 7.75
CA ALA A 13 -1.88 1.47 7.14
C ALA A 13 -2.78 0.54 6.30
N GLU A 14 -4.01 0.25 6.75
CA GLU A 14 -5.00 -0.50 5.97
C GLU A 14 -5.40 0.23 4.67
N ALA A 15 -5.54 1.55 4.71
CA ALA A 15 -5.82 2.37 3.54
C ALA A 15 -4.67 2.31 2.51
N ASP A 16 -3.42 2.43 2.98
CA ASP A 16 -2.25 2.30 2.11
C ASP A 16 -2.13 0.91 1.49
N LYS A 17 -2.40 -0.16 2.28
CA LYS A 17 -2.46 -1.53 1.77
C LYS A 17 -3.50 -1.68 0.67
N ALA A 18 -4.72 -1.15 0.89
CA ALA A 18 -5.79 -1.22 -0.09
C ALA A 18 -5.43 -0.45 -1.38
N LYS A 19 -4.81 0.73 -1.24
CA LYS A 19 -4.35 1.53 -2.39
C LYS A 19 -3.27 0.81 -3.19
N ALA A 20 -2.28 0.24 -2.51
CA ALA A 20 -1.19 -0.51 -3.14
C ALA A 20 -1.70 -1.73 -3.91
N LEU A 21 -2.58 -2.54 -3.28
CA LEU A 21 -3.20 -3.69 -3.93
C LEU A 21 -4.04 -3.29 -5.15
N LEU A 22 -4.81 -2.20 -5.04
CA LEU A 22 -5.57 -1.70 -6.18
C LEU A 22 -4.66 -1.24 -7.31
N SER A 23 -3.57 -0.53 -7.02
CA SER A 23 -2.59 -0.12 -8.03
C SER A 23 -1.97 -1.32 -8.75
N LEU A 24 -1.57 -2.36 -8.01
CA LEU A 24 -1.00 -3.58 -8.59
C LEU A 24 -2.03 -4.34 -9.45
N GLU A 25 -3.27 -4.45 -8.99
CA GLU A 25 -4.37 -5.04 -9.75
C GLU A 25 -4.62 -4.28 -11.06
N LEU A 26 -4.63 -2.95 -10.99
CA LEU A 26 -4.76 -2.12 -12.18
C LEU A 26 -3.60 -2.36 -13.14
N LEU A 27 -2.35 -2.27 -12.67
CA LEU A 27 -1.16 -2.44 -13.50
C LEU A 27 -1.01 -3.85 -14.11
N GLY A 28 -1.41 -4.90 -13.38
CA GLY A 28 -1.20 -6.29 -13.79
C GLY A 28 -2.37 -6.93 -14.52
N ASN A 29 -3.61 -6.59 -14.17
CA ASN A 29 -4.81 -7.31 -14.62
C ASN A 29 -5.79 -6.44 -15.43
N LYS A 30 -5.60 -5.11 -15.44
CA LYS A 30 -6.40 -4.20 -16.25
C LYS A 30 -5.50 -3.56 -17.29
N SER A 31 -6.01 -3.32 -18.49
CA SER A 31 -5.28 -2.64 -19.58
C SER A 31 -5.07 -1.15 -19.31
N VAL A 32 -4.67 -0.76 -18.10
CA VAL A 32 -4.16 0.59 -17.81
C VAL A 32 -2.67 0.62 -18.13
N GLY A 33 -2.35 0.35 -19.40
CA GLY A 33 -0.97 0.24 -19.90
C GLY A 33 -0.59 1.47 -20.69
N ILE A 34 0.28 2.28 -20.08
CA ILE A 34 1.05 3.41 -20.60
C ILE A 34 0.30 4.60 -21.22
N GLY A 35 -0.71 4.46 -22.09
CA GLY A 35 -1.20 5.62 -22.84
C GLY A 35 -0.02 6.35 -23.51
N ASP A 36 0.21 7.63 -23.17
CA ASP A 36 1.37 8.42 -23.62
C ASP A 36 2.63 8.29 -22.74
N HIS A 37 2.58 7.45 -21.68
CA HIS A 37 3.72 7.19 -20.79
C HIS A 37 4.73 6.20 -21.37
N SER A 38 5.93 6.21 -20.80
CA SER A 38 6.98 5.26 -21.12
C SER A 38 6.80 3.92 -20.39
N THR A 39 7.42 2.86 -20.89
CA THR A 39 7.52 1.60 -20.15
C THR A 39 8.28 1.75 -18.83
N GLU A 40 9.17 2.74 -18.73
CA GLU A 40 9.88 3.06 -17.49
C GLU A 40 8.94 3.60 -16.41
N ASP A 41 8.00 4.48 -16.77
CA ASP A 41 6.97 4.98 -15.85
C ASP A 41 6.08 3.84 -15.33
N PHE A 42 5.75 2.89 -16.21
CA PHE A 42 4.98 1.71 -15.83
C PHE A 42 5.70 0.87 -14.76
N TYR A 43 6.98 0.54 -14.99
CA TYR A 43 7.75 -0.25 -14.03
C TYR A 43 7.98 0.49 -12.72
N LYS A 44 8.25 1.80 -12.79
CA LYS A 44 8.35 2.65 -11.60
C LYS A 44 7.07 2.63 -10.76
N ASN A 45 5.90 2.75 -11.40
CA ASN A 45 4.61 2.69 -10.71
C ASN A 45 4.38 1.33 -10.04
N ALA A 46 4.80 0.23 -10.67
CA ALA A 46 4.70 -1.11 -10.10
C ALA A 46 5.59 -1.28 -8.86
N GLU A 47 6.84 -0.81 -8.92
CA GLU A 47 7.78 -0.83 -7.80
C GLU A 47 7.30 0.05 -6.63
N GLU A 48 6.80 1.25 -6.93
CA GLU A 48 6.23 2.15 -5.91
C GLU A 48 5.00 1.52 -5.23
N ALA A 49 4.13 0.86 -6.00
CA ALA A 49 2.97 0.17 -5.44
C ALA A 49 3.38 -1.03 -4.57
N LEU A 50 4.37 -1.82 -5.00
CA LEU A 50 4.89 -2.93 -4.21
C LEU A 50 5.54 -2.45 -2.90
N SER A 51 6.37 -1.39 -2.98
CA SER A 51 7.00 -0.79 -1.80
C SER A 51 5.95 -0.30 -0.79
N MET A 52 4.90 0.39 -1.26
CA MET A 52 3.79 0.82 -0.41
C MET A 52 3.06 -0.34 0.27
N LEU A 53 2.90 -1.47 -0.42
CA LEU A 53 2.28 -2.67 0.14
C LEU A 53 3.14 -3.25 1.28
N VAL A 54 4.44 -3.40 1.06
CA VAL A 54 5.39 -3.90 2.07
C VAL A 54 5.38 -3.01 3.31
N ASP A 55 5.49 -1.69 3.11
CA ASP A 55 5.46 -0.72 4.21
C ASP A 55 4.13 -0.74 4.97
N ALA A 56 3.01 -0.92 4.28
CA ALA A 56 1.70 -1.02 4.91
C ALA A 56 1.59 -2.30 5.77
N ASP A 57 2.04 -3.45 5.25
CA ASP A 57 2.03 -4.70 6.00
C ASP A 57 2.94 -4.66 7.23
N ASP A 58 4.13 -4.07 7.11
CA ASP A 58 5.06 -3.92 8.23
C ASP A 58 4.49 -2.98 9.31
N ARG A 59 3.83 -1.89 8.92
CA ARG A 59 3.14 -0.99 9.87
C ARG A 59 2.01 -1.71 10.60
N ILE A 60 1.14 -2.44 9.88
CA ILE A 60 0.06 -3.23 10.50
C ILE A 60 0.63 -4.26 11.47
N LYS A 61 1.67 -4.99 11.04
CA LYS A 61 2.33 -6.01 11.87
C LYS A 61 2.94 -5.40 13.12
N ALA A 62 3.64 -4.27 13.02
CA ALA A 62 4.23 -3.58 14.16
C ALA A 62 3.15 -3.08 15.14
N LEU A 63 2.08 -2.46 14.62
CA LEU A 63 0.94 -2.03 15.44
C LEU A 63 0.34 -3.19 16.22
N ASN A 64 0.08 -4.31 15.53
CA ASN A 64 -0.50 -5.50 16.15
C ASN A 64 0.45 -6.18 17.15
N SER A 65 1.75 -6.21 16.87
CA SER A 65 2.72 -6.91 17.73
C SER A 65 3.00 -6.17 19.03
N TYR A 66 3.06 -4.84 18.98
CA TYR A 66 3.52 -4.03 20.12
C TYR A 66 2.40 -3.29 20.85
N PHE A 67 1.26 -3.06 20.20
CA PHE A 67 0.25 -2.11 20.70
C PHE A 67 -1.19 -2.62 20.69
N ASN A 68 -1.47 -3.83 20.17
CA ASN A 68 -2.78 -4.48 20.30
C ASN A 68 -2.88 -5.18 21.66
N LYS A 69 -3.24 -4.42 22.69
CA LYS A 69 -3.47 -4.89 24.07
C LYS A 69 -4.84 -4.43 24.55
#